data_AF-A0A7Z9BUI5-F1
#
_entry.id   AF-A0A7Z9BUI5-F1
#
_cell.length_a   1.000
_cell.length_b   1.000
_cell.length_c   1.000
_cell.angle_alpha   90.00
_cell.angle_beta   90.00
_cell.angle_gamma   90.00
#
_symmetry.space_group_name_H-M   'P 1'
#
loop_
_entity.id
_entity.type
_entity.pdbx_description
1 polymer ?
#
loop_
_entity_poly.entity_id
_entity_poly.type
_entity_poly.pdbx_seq_one_letter_code
_entity_poly.pdbx_strand_id
1 'polypeptide(L)' 'MSPSEDSKNHIACALLVWTFLSTMARKVSQTVYELKGNLLSKYLSQELKYPSLKLKFIEL' A
#
# COMPACT_ATOMS: atom_id res chain seq x y z
N MET A 1 16.18 27.88 -10.06
CA MET A 1 15.22 26.76 -10.03
C MET A 1 16.01 25.47 -9.88
N SER A 2 16.39 25.13 -8.65
CA SER A 2 17.09 23.88 -8.34
C SER A 2 16.14 22.72 -8.61
N PRO A 3 16.56 21.60 -9.24
CA PRO A 3 15.69 20.44 -9.40
C PRO A 3 15.26 19.96 -8.00
N SER A 4 13.96 20.05 -7.75
CA SER A 4 13.30 19.94 -6.45
C SER A 4 13.73 18.69 -5.69
N GLU A 5 14.06 18.88 -4.41
CA GLU A 5 14.38 17.80 -3.47
C GLU A 5 13.22 16.79 -3.34
N ASP A 6 12.00 17.21 -3.67
CA ASP A 6 10.78 16.43 -3.66
C ASP A 6 10.85 15.18 -4.57
N SER A 7 11.31 15.31 -5.81
CA SER A 7 11.34 14.18 -6.75
C SER A 7 12.32 13.08 -6.33
N LYS A 8 13.44 13.46 -5.71
CA LYS A 8 14.42 12.50 -5.17
C LYS A 8 13.83 11.72 -3.99
N ASN A 9 13.09 12.41 -3.12
CA ASN A 9 12.38 11.77 -2.01
C ASN A 9 11.28 10.83 -2.50
N HIS A 10 10.57 11.15 -3.59
CA HIS A 10 9.60 10.24 -4.19
C HIS A 10 10.24 8.96 -4.75
N ILE A 11 11.38 9.06 -5.42
CA ILE A 11 12.12 7.88 -5.92
C ILE A 11 12.60 7.03 -4.74
N ALA A 12 13.21 7.65 -3.73
CA ALA A 12 13.67 6.95 -2.53
C ALA A 12 12.52 6.23 -1.80
N CYS A 13 11.36 6.89 -1.67
CA CYS A 13 10.17 6.32 -1.07
C CYS A 13 9.65 5.12 -1.88
N ALA A 14 9.58 5.23 -3.22
CA ALA A 14 9.17 4.13 -4.07
C ALA A 14 10.11 2.92 -3.95
N LEU A 15 11.42 3.15 -3.89
CA LEU A 15 12.42 2.09 -3.68
C LEU A 15 12.29 1.46 -2.29
N LEU A 16 12.02 2.25 -1.25
CA LEU A 16 11.80 1.75 0.10
C LEU A 16 10.55 0.84 0.16
N VAL A 17 9.44 1.27 -0.44
CA VAL A 17 8.21 0.47 -0.50
C VAL A 17 8.45 -0.81 -1.29
N TRP A 18 9.16 -0.74 -2.43
CA TRP A 18 9.48 -1.89 -3.26
C TRP A 18 10.36 -2.92 -2.54
N THR A 19 11.42 -2.47 -1.86
CA THR A 19 12.33 -3.34 -1.12
C THR A 19 11.64 -4.02 0.06
N PHE A 20 10.80 -3.29 0.80
CA PHE A 20 9.97 -3.85 1.85
C PHE A 20 9.00 -4.92 1.33
N LEU A 21 8.20 -4.60 0.31
CA LEU A 21 7.24 -5.53 -0.28
C LEU A 21 7.92 -6.77 -0.85
N SER A 22 9.05 -6.61 -1.54
CA SER A 22 9.83 -7.73 -2.08
C SER A 22 10.38 -8.63 -0.98
N THR A 23 10.85 -8.05 0.13
CA THR A 23 11.34 -8.81 1.29
C THR A 23 10.20 -9.58 1.96
N MET A 24 9.04 -8.95 2.12
CA MET A 24 7.86 -9.60 2.68
C MET A 24 7.35 -10.73 1.79
N ALA A 25 7.29 -10.53 0.48
CA ALA A 25 6.83 -11.53 -0.47
C ALA A 25 7.71 -12.79 -0.43
N ARG A 26 9.04 -12.61 -0.36
CA ARG A 26 10.00 -13.71 -0.15
C ARG A 26 9.77 -14.45 1.17
N LYS A 27 9.50 -13.73 2.27
CA LYS A 27 9.26 -14.33 3.59
C LYS A 27 8.01 -15.21 3.62
N VAL A 28 6.97 -14.85 2.86
CA VAL A 28 5.71 -15.59 2.82
C VAL A 28 5.60 -16.52 1.61
N SER A 29 6.68 -16.67 0.83
CA SER A 29 6.71 -17.45 -0.42
C SER A 29 5.59 -17.07 -1.41
N GLN A 30 5.32 -15.77 -1.55
CA GLN A 30 4.35 -15.22 -2.49
C GLN A 30 5.04 -14.25 -3.45
N THR A 31 4.39 -13.94 -4.56
CA THR A 31 4.77 -12.80 -5.41
C THR A 31 4.33 -11.48 -4.77
N VAL A 32 4.97 -10.37 -5.17
CA VAL A 32 4.57 -9.03 -4.71
C VAL A 32 3.11 -8.71 -5.09
N TYR A 33 2.63 -9.23 -6.22
CA TYR A 33 1.25 -9.07 -6.67
C TYR A 33 0.26 -9.80 -5.78
N GLU A 34 0.53 -11.07 -5.45
CA GLU A 34 -0.29 -11.86 -4.54
C GLU A 34 -0.30 -11.26 -3.13
N LEU A 35 0.88 -10.86 -2.63
CA LEU A 35 0.99 -10.21 -1.32
C LEU A 35 0.15 -8.94 -1.26
N LYS A 36 0.26 -8.06 -2.28
CA LYS A 36 -0.54 -6.83 -2.37
C LYS A 36 -2.03 -7.14 -2.42
N GLY A 37 -2.44 -8.08 -3.26
CA GLY A 37 -3.85 -8.47 -3.39
C GLY A 37 -4.43 -9.01 -2.08
N ASN A 38 -3.69 -9.88 -1.41
CA ASN A 38 -4.09 -10.47 -0.13
C ASN A 38 -4.19 -9.42 0.98
N LEU A 39 -3.21 -8.50 1.06
CA LEU A 39 -3.25 -7.39 2.02
C LEU A 39 -4.47 -6.49 1.79
N LEU A 40 -4.75 -6.13 0.55
CA LEU A 40 -5.90 -5.28 0.21
C LEU A 40 -7.23 -5.99 0.49
N SER A 41 -7.37 -7.25 0.08
CA SER A 41 -8.58 -8.05 0.34
C SER A 41 -8.85 -8.19 1.84
N LYS A 42 -7.80 -8.48 2.62
CA LYS A 42 -7.87 -8.55 4.07
C LYS A 42 -8.27 -7.21 4.68
N TYR A 43 -7.64 -6.12 4.24
CA TYR A 43 -7.96 -4.76 4.70
C TYR A 43 -9.43 -4.42 4.46
N LEU A 44 -9.91 -4.57 3.23
CA LEU A 44 -11.32 -4.28 2.88
C LEU A 44 -12.29 -5.16 3.67
N SER A 45 -11.97 -6.45 3.84
CA SER A 45 -12.79 -7.36 4.66
C SER A 45 -12.86 -6.93 6.13
N GLN A 46 -11.78 -6.34 6.65
CA GLN A 46 -11.75 -5.81 8.02
C GLN A 46 -12.54 -4.50 8.11
N GLU A 47 -12.36 -3.57 7.17
CA GLU A 47 -13.12 -2.31 7.13
C GLU A 47 -14.63 -2.53 6.96
N LEU A 48 -15.05 -3.56 6.22
CA LEU A 48 -16.46 -3.92 6.11
C LEU A 48 -17.06 -4.46 7.41
N LYS A 49 -16.25 -5.14 8.24
CA LYS A 49 -16.70 -5.69 9.53
C LYS A 49 -16.64 -4.66 10.65
N TYR A 50 -15.56 -3.89 10.68
CA TYR A 50 -15.24 -2.90 11.69
C TYR A 50 -14.70 -1.65 10.98
N PRO A 51 -15.60 -0.78 10.48
CA PRO A 51 -15.18 0.40 9.74
C PRO A 51 -14.37 1.32 10.64
N SER A 52 -13.09 1.46 10.33
CA SER A 52 -12.23 2.47 10.95
C SER A 52 -12.35 3.79 10.19
N LEU A 53 -12.65 3.70 8.89
CA LEU A 53 -12.95 4.83 8.03
C LEU A 53 -14.40 5.29 8.24
N LYS A 54 -14.57 6.60 8.49
CA LYS A 54 -15.88 7.25 8.45
C LYS A 54 -16.33 7.35 7.00
N LEU A 55 -16.93 6.28 6.48
CA LEU A 55 -17.55 6.28 5.16
C LEU A 55 -18.78 7.18 5.21
N LYS A 56 -18.71 8.33 4.52
CA LYS A 56 -19.89 9.14 4.24
C LYS A 56 -20.51 8.62 2.95
N PHE A 57 -21.68 8.03 3.06
CA PHE A 57 -22.52 7.81 1.89
C PHE A 57 -23.06 9.18 1.45
N ILE A 58 -22.71 9.59 0.24
CA ILE A 58 -23.33 10.74 -0.41
C ILE A 58 -24.64 10.20 -0.98
N GLU A 59 -25.77 10.56 -0.38
CA GLU A 59 -27.09 10.28 -0.97
C GLU A 59 -27.22 11.07 -2.28
N LEU A 60 -27.60 10.37 -3.35
CA LEU A 60 -27.88 10.90 -4.69
C LEU A 60 -29.38 11.12 -4.88
#